data_AF-A0A2A6ZVN1-F1
#
_entry.id   AF-A0A2A6ZVN1-F1
#
_cell.length_a   1.000
_cell.length_b   1.000
_cell.length_c   1.000
_cell.angle_alpha   90.00
_cell.angle_beta   90.00
_cell.angle_gamma   90.00
#
_symmetry.space_group_name_H-M   'P 1'
#
loop_
_entity.id
_entity.type
_entity.pdbx_description
1 polymer ?
#
loop_
_entity_poly.entity_id
_entity_poly.type
_entity_poly.pdbx_seq_one_letter_code
_entity_poly.pdbx_strand_id
1 'polypeptide(L)'
;MSEDKTQNGYEESQELDFQDAKEMTVGEAVRKEAEINAGVTETDSILDKYIKQHREEVTSQKFSKKIEADGDTSPLDAFIQKQRQEFADSGLIGQTLANESTNSTTADETVTPITSGFGTTETKADDT
;
A
#
# COMPACT_ATOMS: atom_id res chain seq x y z
N MET A 1 0.92 -23.55 1.40
CA MET A 1 0.85 -22.88 2.71
C MET A 1 -0.59 -22.42 2.88
N SER A 2 -1.31 -23.04 3.81
CA SER A 2 -2.70 -22.68 4.11
C SER A 2 -2.70 -21.39 4.91
N GLU A 3 -3.28 -20.34 4.36
CA GLU A 3 -3.55 -19.12 5.10
C GLU A 3 -4.87 -19.31 5.86
N ASP A 4 -4.73 -19.86 7.07
CA ASP A 4 -5.73 -19.76 8.12
C ASP A 4 -5.84 -18.28 8.52
N LYS A 5 -6.88 -17.61 8.00
CA LYS A 5 -7.19 -16.22 8.32
C LYS A 5 -8.45 -16.20 9.17
N THR A 6 -8.26 -16.50 10.45
CA THR A 6 -9.22 -16.16 11.50
C THR A 6 -9.37 -14.65 11.56
N GLN A 7 -10.51 -14.13 11.08
CA GLN A 7 -11.09 -12.91 11.63
C GLN A 7 -12.46 -13.26 12.17
N ASN A 8 -12.47 -13.49 13.47
CA ASN A 8 -13.64 -13.62 14.32
C ASN A 8 -14.51 -12.37 14.22
N GLY A 9 -15.81 -12.61 14.19
CA GLY A 9 -16.84 -11.59 14.27
C GLY A 9 -18.15 -12.17 13.78
N TYR A 10 -18.60 -13.28 14.39
CA TYR A 10 -20.01 -13.63 14.35
C TYR A 10 -20.74 -12.47 15.02
N GLU A 11 -21.14 -11.47 14.23
CA GLU A 11 -22.20 -10.58 14.64
C GLU A 11 -23.45 -11.44 14.65
N GLU A 12 -23.90 -11.78 15.86
CA GLU A 12 -25.25 -12.25 16.13
C GLU A 12 -26.19 -11.44 15.22
N SER A 13 -26.82 -12.11 14.26
CA SER A 13 -27.66 -11.46 13.26
C SER A 13 -28.76 -10.71 14.01
N GLN A 14 -28.58 -9.40 14.14
CA GLN A 14 -29.50 -8.51 14.84
C GLN A 14 -30.74 -8.38 13.99
N GLU A 15 -31.71 -9.26 14.14
CA GLU A 15 -32.99 -9.14 13.41
C GLU A 15 -33.78 -7.95 13.95
N LEU A 16 -34.57 -7.30 13.09
CA LEU A 16 -35.54 -6.30 13.53
C LEU A 16 -36.55 -6.95 14.48
N ASP A 17 -36.63 -6.47 15.72
CA ASP A 17 -37.68 -6.92 16.62
C ASP A 17 -39.05 -6.52 16.07
N PHE A 18 -40.00 -7.46 16.08
CA PHE A 18 -41.38 -7.24 15.70
C PHE A 18 -42.05 -6.12 16.52
N GLN A 19 -41.63 -5.96 17.77
CA GLN A 19 -42.15 -4.89 18.62
C GLN A 19 -41.66 -3.51 18.19
N ASP A 20 -40.39 -3.39 17.82
CA ASP A 20 -39.84 -2.16 17.27
C ASP A 20 -40.43 -1.88 15.88
N ALA A 21 -40.53 -2.90 15.02
CA ALA A 21 -41.07 -2.78 13.67
C ALA A 21 -42.54 -2.30 13.66
N LYS A 22 -43.32 -2.62 14.70
CA LYS A 22 -44.73 -2.22 14.82
C LYS A 22 -44.92 -0.71 14.96
N GLU A 23 -43.96 -0.02 15.57
CA GLU A 23 -44.01 1.43 15.79
C GLU A 23 -43.34 2.22 14.66
N MET A 24 -42.67 1.54 13.73
CA MET A 24 -41.94 2.13 12.62
C MET A 24 -42.80 2.33 11.38
N THR A 25 -42.49 3.37 10.60
CA THR A 25 -43.02 3.48 9.24
C THR A 25 -42.35 2.47 8.32
N VAL A 26 -43.01 2.10 7.21
CA VAL A 26 -42.42 1.20 6.20
C VAL A 26 -41.05 1.70 5.73
N GLY A 27 -40.90 3.02 5.56
CA GLY A 27 -39.64 3.63 5.12
C GLY A 27 -38.52 3.53 6.16
N GLU A 28 -38.84 3.63 7.45
CA GLU A 28 -37.86 3.46 8.52
C GLU A 28 -37.49 1.99 8.69
N ALA A 29 -38.45 1.07 8.62
CA ALA A 29 -38.20 -0.36 8.71
C ALA A 29 -37.22 -0.84 7.63
N VAL A 30 -37.43 -0.41 6.37
CA VAL A 30 -36.53 -0.74 5.26
C VAL A 30 -35.11 -0.22 5.49
N ARG A 31 -34.96 0.99 6.05
CA ARG A 31 -33.63 1.54 6.35
C ARG A 31 -32.93 0.76 7.45
N LYS A 32 -33.64 0.44 8.53
CA LYS A 32 -33.08 -0.29 9.67
C LYS A 32 -32.76 -1.75 9.28
N GLU A 33 -33.58 -2.36 8.43
CA GLU A 33 -33.29 -3.67 7.83
C GLU A 33 -32.01 -3.63 6.99
N ALA A 34 -31.82 -2.59 6.17
CA ALA A 34 -30.60 -2.42 5.38
C ALA A 34 -29.35 -2.21 6.28
N GLU A 35 -29.48 -1.44 7.36
CA GLU A 35 -28.44 -1.26 8.37
C GLU A 35 -28.06 -2.60 9.04
N ILE A 36 -29.06 -3.37 9.45
CA ILE A 36 -28.89 -4.71 10.04
C ILE A 36 -28.22 -5.66 9.06
N ASN A 37 -28.68 -5.72 7.81
CA ASN A 37 -28.11 -6.58 6.78
C ASN A 37 -26.65 -6.20 6.47
N ALA A 38 -26.30 -4.93 6.60
CA ALA A 38 -24.94 -4.43 6.49
C ALA A 38 -24.08 -4.65 7.75
N GLY A 39 -24.67 -5.11 8.87
CA GLY A 39 -24.01 -5.27 10.16
C GLY A 39 -23.71 -3.95 10.86
N VAL A 40 -24.48 -2.88 10.57
CA VAL A 40 -24.33 -1.57 11.18
C VAL A 40 -24.95 -1.57 12.57
N THR A 41 -24.15 -1.21 13.57
CA THR A 41 -24.61 -1.06 14.96
C THR A 41 -24.76 0.42 15.33
N GLU A 42 -25.50 0.70 16.38
CA GLU A 42 -25.68 2.07 16.88
C GLU A 42 -24.40 2.65 17.49
N THR A 43 -23.51 1.78 17.98
CA THR A 43 -22.21 2.15 18.55
C THR A 43 -21.14 2.48 17.50
N ASP A 44 -21.40 2.14 16.24
CA ASP A 44 -20.46 2.39 15.15
C ASP A 44 -20.25 3.89 14.93
N SER A 45 -18.99 4.29 14.67
CA SER A 45 -18.71 5.65 14.22
C SER A 45 -19.23 5.87 12.80
N ILE A 46 -19.36 7.13 12.37
CA ILE A 46 -19.80 7.47 11.01
C ILE A 46 -18.97 6.73 9.93
N LEU A 47 -17.67 6.56 10.18
CA LEU A 47 -16.77 5.83 9.27
C LEU A 47 -17.09 4.34 9.24
N ASP A 48 -17.30 3.73 10.40
CA ASP A 48 -17.60 2.29 10.50
C ASP A 48 -18.94 1.98 9.83
N LYS A 49 -19.95 2.83 10.04
CA LYS A 49 -21.25 2.74 9.36
C LYS A 49 -21.08 2.77 7.84
N TYR A 50 -20.31 3.72 7.34
CA TYR A 50 -20.07 3.86 5.91
C TYR A 50 -19.36 2.63 5.30
N ILE A 51 -18.32 2.14 5.97
CA ILE A 51 -17.57 0.95 5.50
C ILE A 51 -18.46 -0.30 5.46
N LYS A 52 -19.32 -0.46 6.47
CA LYS A 52 -20.27 -1.58 6.57
C LYS A 52 -21.36 -1.49 5.49
N GLN A 53 -21.94 -0.31 5.28
CA GLN A 53 -22.96 -0.06 4.24
C GLN A 53 -22.42 -0.22 2.80
N HIS A 54 -21.15 0.14 2.57
CA HIS A 54 -20.54 0.19 1.24
C HIS A 54 -19.39 -0.81 1.07
N ARG A 55 -19.51 -2.02 1.65
CA ARG A 55 -18.41 -3.00 1.71
C ARG A 55 -17.82 -3.35 0.34
N GLU A 56 -18.66 -3.55 -0.66
CA GLU A 56 -18.22 -3.88 -2.03
C GLU A 56 -17.45 -2.71 -2.67
N GLU A 57 -17.94 -1.48 -2.51
CA GLU A 57 -17.30 -0.28 -3.04
C GLU A 57 -15.92 -0.06 -2.39
N VAL A 58 -15.85 -0.11 -1.05
CA VAL A 58 -14.61 0.09 -0.29
C VAL A 58 -13.57 -0.99 -0.63
N THR A 59 -13.99 -2.23 -0.86
CA THR A 59 -13.07 -3.32 -1.23
C THR A 59 -12.63 -3.23 -2.69
N SER A 60 -13.52 -2.85 -3.61
CA SER A 60 -13.18 -2.66 -5.03
C SER A 60 -12.12 -1.58 -5.24
N GLN A 61 -12.20 -0.48 -4.49
CA GLN A 61 -11.27 0.64 -4.62
C GLN A 61 -9.87 0.32 -4.11
N LYS A 62 -9.72 -0.55 -3.10
CA LYS A 62 -8.41 -0.95 -2.55
C LYS A 62 -7.50 -1.61 -3.59
N PHE A 63 -8.07 -2.31 -4.57
CA PHE A 63 -7.31 -3.07 -5.57
C PHE A 63 -7.40 -2.49 -6.98
N SER A 64 -8.20 -1.45 -7.20
CA SER A 64 -8.38 -0.83 -8.52
C SER A 64 -7.10 -0.17 -9.04
N LYS A 65 -6.20 0.24 -8.15
CA LYS A 65 -4.88 0.76 -8.55
C LYS A 65 -3.88 -0.40 -8.66
N LYS A 66 -4.15 -1.33 -9.59
CA LYS A 66 -3.06 -2.11 -10.16
C LYS A 66 -2.15 -1.10 -10.84
N ILE A 67 -0.99 -0.86 -10.25
CA ILE A 67 0.13 -0.31 -11.00
C ILE A 67 0.39 -1.42 -12.03
N GLU A 68 -0.07 -1.23 -13.27
CA GLU A 68 0.46 -1.98 -14.39
C GLU A 68 1.91 -1.54 -14.54
N ALA A 69 2.76 -2.01 -13.63
CA ALA A 69 4.18 -2.11 -13.88
C ALA A 69 4.28 -3.24 -14.91
N ASP A 70 4.05 -2.89 -16.17
CA ASP A 70 3.91 -3.77 -17.32
C ASP A 70 5.24 -4.48 -17.68
N GLY A 71 6.14 -4.63 -16.68
CA GLY A 71 7.56 -4.91 -16.88
C GLY A 71 8.29 -3.83 -17.68
N ASP A 72 7.60 -2.78 -18.14
CA ASP A 72 8.19 -1.72 -18.95
C ASP A 72 9.00 -0.78 -18.05
N THR A 73 10.28 -1.09 -17.92
CA THR A 73 11.26 -0.25 -17.23
C THR A 73 11.77 0.89 -18.11
N SER A 74 11.35 0.98 -19.39
CA SER A 74 11.84 2.02 -20.32
C SER A 74 11.73 3.44 -19.76
N PRO A 75 10.66 3.84 -19.05
CA PRO A 75 10.59 5.16 -18.42
C PRO A 75 11.64 5.37 -17.32
N LEU A 76 11.91 4.32 -16.53
CA LEU A 76 12.94 4.34 -15.49
C LEU A 76 14.35 4.35 -16.09
N ASP A 77 14.57 3.56 -17.14
CA ASP A 77 15.85 3.47 -17.85
C ASP A 77 16.20 4.80 -18.52
N ALA A 78 15.22 5.45 -19.17
CA ALA A 78 15.39 6.78 -19.75
C ALA A 78 15.75 7.83 -18.68
N PHE A 79 15.12 7.76 -17.51
CA PHE A 79 15.43 8.65 -16.39
C PHE A 79 16.84 8.40 -15.83
N ILE A 80 17.24 7.13 -15.64
CA ILE A 80 18.58 6.75 -15.18
C ILE A 80 19.65 7.23 -16.16
N GLN A 81 19.44 7.06 -17.46
CA GLN A 81 20.36 7.55 -18.50
C GLN A 81 20.50 9.08 -18.45
N LYS A 82 19.38 9.81 -18.31
CA LYS A 82 19.40 11.27 -18.22
C LYS A 82 20.20 11.76 -17.00
N GLN A 83 19.97 11.17 -15.82
CA GLN A 83 20.71 11.53 -14.61
C GLN A 83 22.21 11.25 -14.73
N ARG A 84 22.59 10.13 -15.34
CA ARG A 84 24.00 9.82 -15.63
C ARG A 84 24.64 10.84 -16.55
N GLN A 85 23.95 11.25 -17.63
CA GLN A 85 24.47 12.26 -18.53
C GLN A 85 24.64 13.62 -17.83
N GLU A 86 23.66 14.04 -17.02
CA GLU A 86 23.75 15.28 -16.24
C GLU A 86 24.96 15.29 -15.29
N PHE A 87 25.29 14.15 -14.67
CA PHE A 87 26.49 14.01 -13.84
C PHE A 87 27.79 14.01 -14.66
N ALA A 88 27.76 13.50 -15.90
CA ALA A 88 28.90 13.54 -16.81
C ALA A 88 29.17 14.95 -17.31
N ASP A 89 28.12 15.68 -17.67
CA ASP A 89 28.18 17.07 -18.12
C ASP A 89 28.64 18.01 -16.98
N SER A 90 28.29 17.67 -15.73
CA SER A 90 28.80 18.34 -14.53
C SER A 90 30.25 17.96 -14.17
N GLY A 91 30.86 17.00 -14.87
CA GLY A 91 32.22 16.52 -14.59
C GLY A 91 32.35 15.69 -13.32
N LEU A 92 31.25 15.26 -12.70
CA LEU A 92 31.24 14.43 -11.50
C LEU A 92 31.58 12.97 -11.81
N ILE A 93 31.19 12.49 -12.99
CA ILE A 93 31.52 11.16 -13.50
C ILE A 93 32.13 11.24 -14.90
N GLY A 94 32.95 10.25 -15.28
CA GLY A 94 33.53 10.18 -16.62
C GLY A 94 32.49 9.80 -17.68
N GLN A 95 32.61 10.39 -18.88
CA GLN A 95 31.78 10.08 -20.06
C GLN A 95 31.72 8.58 -20.39
N THR A 96 32.73 7.80 -20.00
CA THR A 96 32.76 6.34 -20.20
C THR A 96 31.77 5.59 -19.33
N LEU A 97 31.50 6.06 -18.11
CA LEU A 97 30.49 5.49 -17.19
C LEU A 97 29.07 6.01 -17.50
N ALA A 98 28.97 7.13 -18.19
CA ALA A 98 27.70 7.73 -18.60
C ALA A 98 27.10 7.03 -19.84
N ASN A 99 27.96 6.56 -20.75
CA ASN A 99 27.57 5.89 -22.01
C ASN A 99 27.37 4.37 -21.88
N GLU A 100 27.43 3.83 -20.67
CA GLU A 100 27.18 2.40 -20.44
C GLU A 100 25.68 2.11 -20.62
N SER A 101 25.34 1.40 -21.70
CA SER A 101 23.98 0.92 -21.93
C SER A 101 23.64 -0.15 -20.91
N THR A 102 22.58 0.06 -20.13
CA THR A 102 22.05 -0.92 -19.19
C THR A 102 21.41 -2.07 -19.96
N ASN A 103 22.23 -3.00 -20.48
CA ASN A 103 21.72 -4.27 -20.94
C ASN A 103 21.06 -4.97 -19.75
N SER A 104 19.76 -5.25 -19.89
CA SER A 104 18.96 -6.00 -18.92
C SER A 104 19.65 -7.32 -18.61
N THR A 105 20.40 -7.33 -17.52
CA THR A 105 20.92 -8.55 -16.89
C THR A 105 19.88 -8.91 -15.84
N THR A 106 19.27 -10.08 -15.98
CA THR A 106 18.47 -10.71 -14.93
C THR A 106 19.25 -10.61 -13.63
N ALA A 107 18.72 -9.84 -12.68
CA ALA A 107 19.38 -9.59 -11.41
C ALA A 107 19.64 -10.92 -10.68
N ASP A 108 20.91 -11.29 -10.53
CA ASP A 108 21.33 -12.21 -9.48
C ASP A 108 21.52 -11.37 -8.21
N GLU A 109 20.65 -11.59 -7.22
CA GLU A 109 20.60 -10.85 -5.96
C GLU A 109 21.83 -11.16 -5.10
N THR A 110 22.95 -10.48 -5.36
CA THR A 110 24.04 -10.34 -4.38
C THR A 110 24.42 -8.88 -4.22
N VAL A 111 23.50 -8.10 -3.64
CA VAL A 111 23.79 -6.72 -3.23
C VAL A 111 24.65 -6.76 -1.96
N THR A 112 25.97 -6.63 -2.11
CA THR A 112 26.82 -6.15 -1.01
C THR A 112 26.66 -4.63 -0.92
N PRO A 113 26.11 -4.09 0.18
CA PRO A 113 25.98 -2.64 0.33
C PRO A 113 27.38 -2.02 0.48
N ILE A 114 27.74 -1.16 -0.47
CA ILE A 114 28.87 -0.25 -0.35
C ILE A 114 28.54 0.79 0.72
N THR A 115 29.15 0.63 1.89
CA THR A 115 29.13 1.62 2.96
C THR A 115 29.81 2.91 2.45
N SER A 116 29.05 4.01 2.43
CA SER A 116 29.61 5.33 2.15
C SER A 116 30.42 5.78 3.38
N GLY A 117 31.74 5.82 3.22
CA GLY A 117 32.66 6.32 4.25
C GLY A 117 32.54 7.83 4.40
N PHE A 118 31.54 8.30 5.14
CA PHE A 118 31.54 9.65 5.70
C PHE A 118 32.50 9.65 6.90
N GLY A 119 33.68 10.22 6.69
CA GLY A 119 34.72 10.29 7.72
C GLY A 119 34.25 11.07 8.94
N THR A 120 34.08 10.36 10.06
CA THR A 120 34.03 10.96 11.39
C THR A 120 35.31 10.61 12.13
N THR A 121 35.97 11.67 12.57
CA THR A 121 37.17 11.72 13.41
C THR A 121 37.07 10.80 14.62
N GLU A 122 38.05 9.91 14.80
CA GLU A 122 38.26 9.22 16.07
C GLU A 122 39.65 9.50 16.65
N THR A 123 39.61 9.90 17.90
CA THR A 123 40.66 10.29 18.83
C THR A 123 41.65 9.16 19.09
N LYS A 124 42.94 9.52 19.12
CA LYS A 124 44.05 8.68 19.58
C LYS A 124 43.89 8.33 21.07
N ALA A 125 43.71 7.04 21.37
CA ALA A 125 44.06 6.39 22.63
C ALA A 125 44.90 5.17 22.24
N ASP A 126 46.23 5.31 22.23
CA ASP A 126 47.16 4.98 23.33
C ASP A 126 47.34 3.47 23.50
N ASP A 127 48.52 3.00 23.11
CA ASP A 127 49.07 1.69 23.44
C ASP A 127 50.59 1.86 23.61
N THR A 128 51.05 1.96 24.86
CA THR A 128 52.24 1.30 25.45
C THR A 128 52.43 1.76 26.91
#